data_AF-A0A176U8J5-F1
#
_entry.id   AF-A0A176U8J5-F1
#
_cell.length_a   1.000
_cell.length_b   1.000
_cell.length_c   1.000
_cell.angle_alpha   90.00
_cell.angle_beta   90.00
_cell.angle_gamma   90.00
#
_symmetry.space_group_name_H-M   'P 1'
#
loop_
_entity.id
_entity.type
_entity.pdbx_description
1 polymer ?
#
loop_
_entity_poly.entity_id
_entity_poly.type
_entity_poly.pdbx_seq_one_letter_code
_entity_poly.pdbx_strand_id
1 'polypeptide(L)'
;MIGCGFVGSASVFALMQSGLFTEITLIDADKNKAEGEAMDISHGIPFASPMKIYAGDYDDVADAAIVVISAGAGQKPGETRLDLVNKNVAIFKSIIPVEKSACPRQKTFLRG
;
A
#
# COMPACT_ATOMS: atom_id res chain seq x y z
N MET A 1 -3.61 -0.62 0.92
CA MET A 1 -2.31 -0.70 0.22
C MET A 1 -1.31 0.16 0.98
N ILE A 2 -0.22 -0.40 1.50
CA ILE A 2 0.83 0.34 2.20
C ILE A 2 2.06 0.43 1.30
N GLY A 3 2.33 1.62 0.78
CA GLY A 3 3.41 1.95 -0.15
C GLY A 3 2.90 2.21 -1.58
N CYS A 4 2.81 3.47 -1.98
CA CYS A 4 2.38 3.98 -3.27
C CYS A 4 3.59 4.19 -4.21
N GLY A 5 4.53 3.25 -4.23
CA GLY A 5 5.57 3.15 -5.26
C GLY A 5 5.01 2.59 -6.58
N PHE A 6 5.85 2.48 -7.62
CA PHE A 6 5.44 1.91 -8.91
C PHE A 6 4.67 0.58 -8.79
N VAL A 7 5.13 -0.30 -7.89
CA VAL A 7 4.47 -1.59 -7.65
C VAL A 7 3.13 -1.43 -6.94
N GLY A 8 3.04 -0.54 -5.94
CA GLY A 8 1.81 -0.30 -5.20
C GLY A 8 0.72 0.28 -6.10
N SER A 9 1.05 1.33 -6.84
CA SER A 9 0.13 1.97 -7.80
C SER A 9 -0.33 1.01 -8.89
N ALA A 10 0.59 0.28 -9.52
CA ALA A 10 0.24 -0.70 -10.54
C ALA A 10 -0.64 -1.83 -9.97
N SER A 11 -0.38 -2.26 -8.73
CA SER A 11 -1.20 -3.27 -8.06
C SER A 11 -2.61 -2.74 -7.77
N VAL A 12 -2.75 -1.51 -7.25
CA VAL A 12 -4.07 -0.90 -7.02
C VAL A 12 -4.83 -0.74 -8.34
N PHE A 13 -4.16 -0.29 -9.41
CA PHE A 13 -4.78 -0.16 -10.72
C PHE A 13 -5.26 -1.52 -11.29
N ALA A 14 -4.50 -2.60 -11.09
CA ALA A 14 -4.92 -3.94 -11.48
C ALA A 14 -6.09 -4.45 -10.62
N LEU A 15 -6.05 -4.19 -9.30
CA LEU A 15 -7.14 -4.55 -8.38
C LEU A 15 -8.42 -3.79 -8.70
N MET A 16 -8.32 -2.52 -9.08
CA MET A 16 -9.44 -1.70 -9.54
C MET A 16 -10.16 -2.37 -10.72
N GLN A 17 -9.41 -2.83 -11.72
CA GLN A 17 -9.95 -3.49 -12.91
C GLN A 17 -10.53 -4.87 -12.61
N SER A 18 -10.07 -5.55 -11.56
CA SER A 18 -10.54 -6.90 -11.21
C SER A 18 -12.00 -6.96 -10.75
N GLY A 19 -12.55 -5.84 -10.25
CA GLY A 19 -13.90 -5.78 -9.68
C GLY A 19 -14.08 -6.56 -8.36
N LEU A 20 -12.99 -7.02 -7.73
CA LEU A 20 -13.03 -7.84 -6.52
C LEU A 20 -13.21 -7.04 -5.22
N PHE A 21 -12.97 -5.72 -5.27
CA PHE A 21 -12.95 -4.85 -4.10
C PHE A 21 -13.88 -3.66 -4.32
N THR A 22 -14.58 -3.26 -3.26
CA THR A 22 -15.44 -2.06 -3.25
C THR A 22 -14.75 -0.86 -2.61
N GLU A 23 -13.64 -1.07 -1.91
CA GLU A 23 -12.91 -0.05 -1.19
C GLU A 23 -11.40 -0.37 -1.15
N ILE A 24 -10.57 0.62 -1.48
CA ILE A 24 -9.11 0.52 -1.43
C ILE A 24 -8.53 1.81 -0.84
N THR A 25 -7.92 1.69 0.34
CA THR A 25 -7.19 2.78 1.00
C THR A 25 -5.70 2.73 0.62
N LEU A 26 -5.14 3.87 0.23
CA LEU A 26 -3.71 4.05 -0.06
C LEU A 26 -3.03 4.74 1.12
N ILE A 27 -1.97 4.14 1.63
CA ILE A 27 -1.17 4.65 2.74
C ILE A 27 0.28 4.71 2.27
N ASP A 28 0.95 5.85 2.42
CA ASP A 28 2.38 6.00 2.16
C ASP A 28 3.01 6.94 3.19
N ALA A 29 4.32 6.85 3.39
CA ALA A 29 5.06 7.81 4.18
C ALA A 29 5.03 9.21 3.54
N ASP A 30 4.93 9.28 2.21
CA ASP A 30 4.65 10.50 1.46
C ASP A 30 3.13 10.63 1.20
N LYS A 31 2.46 11.41 2.05
CA LYS A 31 1.00 11.62 1.96
C LYS A 31 0.57 12.25 0.64
N ASN A 32 1.34 13.21 0.13
CA ASN A 32 1.02 13.86 -1.15
C ASN A 32 1.05 12.85 -2.29
N LYS A 33 1.98 11.89 -2.23
CA LYS A 33 2.04 10.82 -3.21
C LYS A 33 0.84 9.88 -3.10
N ALA A 34 0.46 9.46 -1.89
CA ALA A 34 -0.72 8.63 -1.71
C ALA A 34 -2.00 9.32 -2.23
N GLU A 35 -2.17 10.60 -1.93
CA GLU A 35 -3.30 11.41 -2.41
C GLU A 35 -3.30 11.54 -3.94
N GLY A 36 -2.15 11.85 -4.55
CA GLY A 36 -2.02 11.97 -6.00
C GLY A 36 -2.36 10.68 -6.72
N GLU A 37 -1.83 9.55 -6.25
CA GLU A 37 -2.09 8.23 -6.82
C GLU A 37 -3.55 7.79 -6.62
N ALA A 38 -4.13 8.06 -5.44
CA ALA A 38 -5.54 7.77 -5.20
C ALA A 38 -6.46 8.59 -6.12
N MET A 39 -6.16 9.86 -6.35
CA MET A 39 -6.92 10.73 -7.26
C MET A 39 -6.80 10.27 -8.72
N ASP A 40 -5.59 9.97 -9.18
CA ASP A 40 -5.34 9.52 -10.54
C ASP A 40 -6.09 8.21 -10.85
N ILE A 41 -5.97 7.22 -9.96
CA ILE A 41 -6.66 5.94 -10.13
C ILE A 41 -8.17 6.13 -10.02
N SER A 42 -8.64 7.00 -9.11
CA SER A 42 -10.08 7.28 -8.96
C SER A 42 -10.71 7.87 -10.22
N HIS A 43 -9.97 8.65 -11.00
CA HIS A 43 -10.45 9.15 -12.30
C HIS A 43 -10.68 8.02 -13.33
N GLY A 44 -10.09 6.85 -13.12
CA GLY A 44 -10.32 5.64 -13.92
C GLY A 44 -11.59 4.86 -13.55
N ILE A 45 -12.19 5.12 -12.37
CA ILE A 45 -13.36 4.36 -11.87
C ILE A 45 -14.55 4.34 -12.83
N PRO A 46 -14.89 5.40 -13.60
CA PRO A 46 -15.99 5.35 -14.57
C PRO A 46 -15.86 4.23 -15.62
N PHE A 47 -14.66 3.67 -15.81
CA PHE A 47 -14.37 2.57 -16.74
C PHE A 47 -14.22 1.21 -16.04
N ALA A 48 -14.44 1.15 -14.73
CA ALA A 48 -14.32 -0.04 -13.89
C ALA A 48 -15.61 -0.29 -13.09
N SER A 49 -15.57 -1.28 -12.18
CA SER A 49 -16.67 -1.51 -11.24
C SER A 49 -16.70 -0.43 -10.15
N PRO A 50 -17.89 -0.03 -9.65
CA PRO A 50 -18.00 1.00 -8.61
C PRO A 50 -17.17 0.65 -7.37
N MET A 51 -16.27 1.55 -6.99
CA MET A 51 -15.46 1.42 -5.78
C MET A 51 -15.05 2.78 -5.22
N LYS A 52 -14.60 2.78 -3.96
CA LYS A 52 -13.97 3.94 -3.33
C LYS A 52 -12.47 3.74 -3.29
N ILE A 53 -11.72 4.71 -3.81
CA ILE A 53 -10.26 4.75 -3.72
C ILE A 53 -9.88 6.10 -3.11
N TYR A 54 -9.12 6.09 -2.03
CA TYR A 54 -8.71 7.30 -1.33
C TYR A 54 -7.40 7.08 -0.57
N ALA A 55 -6.71 8.17 -0.27
CA ALA A 55 -5.58 8.16 0.64
C ALA A 55 -6.07 8.26 2.09
N GLY A 56 -5.47 7.48 2.99
CA GLY A 56 -5.83 7.44 4.40
C GLY A 56 -4.64 7.13 5.30
N ASP A 57 -4.94 6.88 6.56
CA ASP A 57 -4.01 6.47 7.59
C ASP A 57 -4.33 5.04 8.09
N TYR A 58 -3.53 4.52 9.03
CA TYR A 58 -3.71 3.14 9.54
C TYR A 58 -5.06 2.91 10.23
N ASP A 59 -5.67 3.96 10.77
CA ASP A 59 -6.98 3.86 11.43
C ASP A 59 -8.12 3.60 10.42
N ASP A 60 -7.96 4.02 9.16
CA ASP A 60 -8.94 3.84 8.09
C ASP A 60 -8.99 2.40 7.55
N VAL A 61 -8.06 1.53 7.98
CA VAL A 61 -7.98 0.13 7.52
C VAL A 61 -8.29 -0.88 8.62
N ALA A 62 -8.97 -0.45 9.68
CA ALA A 62 -9.30 -1.28 10.85
C ALA A 62 -10.16 -2.52 10.53
N ASP A 63 -10.95 -2.47 9.46
CA ASP A 63 -11.83 -3.53 8.98
C ASP A 63 -11.37 -4.14 7.64
N ALA A 64 -10.16 -3.82 7.19
CA ALA A 64 -9.64 -4.30 5.92
C ALA A 64 -9.55 -5.84 5.89
N ALA A 65 -10.01 -6.45 4.80
CA ALA A 65 -9.91 -7.89 4.61
C ALA A 65 -8.47 -8.34 4.28
N ILE A 66 -7.76 -7.51 3.53
CA ILE A 66 -6.41 -7.76 3.02
C ILE A 66 -5.59 -6.48 3.12
N VAL A 67 -4.39 -6.60 3.69
CA VAL A 67 -3.37 -5.54 3.62
C VAL A 67 -2.21 -6.00 2.77
N VAL A 68 -1.96 -5.25 1.70
CA VAL A 68 -0.80 -5.43 0.82
C VAL A 68 0.26 -4.39 1.19
N ILE A 69 1.49 -4.84 1.46
CA ILE A 69 2.63 -3.99 1.77
C ILE A 69 3.63 -4.06 0.62
N SER A 70 3.74 -2.95 -0.11
CA SER A 70 4.75 -2.69 -1.13
C SER A 70 5.73 -1.58 -0.73
N ALA A 71 5.55 -0.99 0.46
CA ALA A 71 6.47 -0.03 1.03
C ALA A 71 7.85 -0.67 1.24
N GLY A 72 8.88 0.04 0.79
CA GLY A 72 10.25 -0.42 0.88
C GLY A 72 11.19 0.60 0.26
N ALA A 73 12.47 0.47 0.59
CA ALA A 73 13.54 1.28 0.03
C ALA A 73 14.24 0.53 -1.10
N GLY A 74 14.51 1.23 -2.20
CA GLY A 74 15.41 0.76 -3.26
C GLY A 74 16.87 0.85 -2.83
N GLN A 75 17.71 0.00 -3.44
CA GLN A 75 19.16 0.03 -3.23
C GLN A 75 19.76 1.31 -3.80
N LYS A 76 20.58 2.00 -3.01
CA LYS A 76 21.34 3.17 -3.50
C LYS A 76 22.70 2.73 -4.06
N PRO A 77 23.29 3.49 -5.01
CA PRO A 77 24.65 3.22 -5.47
C PRO A 77 25.64 3.15 -4.30
N GLY A 78 26.45 2.09 -4.24
CA GLY A 78 27.42 1.85 -3.16
C GLY A 78 26.88 1.13 -1.93
N GLU A 79 25.57 0.86 -1.84
CA GLU A 79 24.96 0.12 -0.74
C GLU A 79 25.09 -1.40 -0.96
N THR A 80 25.40 -2.17 0.10
CA THR A 80 25.46 -3.63 -0.04
C THR A 80 24.05 -4.25 -0.03
N ARG A 81 23.94 -5.52 -0.46
CA ARG A 81 22.69 -6.27 -0.31
C ARG A 81 22.24 -6.38 1.14
N LEU A 82 23.19 -6.51 2.08
CA LEU A 82 22.88 -6.65 3.50
C LEU A 82 22.32 -5.34 4.08
N ASP A 83 22.89 -4.20 3.68
CA ASP A 83 22.40 -2.87 4.09
C ASP A 83 20.96 -2.65 3.61
N LEU A 84 20.67 -2.99 2.35
CA LEU A 84 19.34 -2.91 1.78
C LEU A 84 18.32 -3.78 2.54
N VAL A 85 18.71 -5.01 2.89
CA VAL A 85 17.86 -5.92 3.67
C VAL A 85 17.60 -5.33 5.05
N ASN A 86 18.64 -4.88 5.76
CA ASN A 86 18.49 -4.30 7.09
C ASN A 86 17.59 -3.06 7.08
N LYS A 87 17.71 -2.21 6.07
CA LYS A 87 16.84 -1.04 5.86
C LYS A 87 15.38 -1.45 5.67
N ASN A 88 15.10 -2.43 4.80
CA ASN A 88 13.73 -2.89 4.58
C ASN A 88 13.16 -3.65 5.80
N VAL A 89 13.98 -4.41 6.53
CA VAL A 89 13.59 -5.02 7.80
C VAL A 89 13.16 -3.95 8.81
N ALA A 90 13.88 -2.83 8.89
CA ALA A 90 13.50 -1.71 9.75
C ALA A 90 12.15 -1.09 9.35
N ILE A 91 11.92 -0.91 8.04
CA ILE A 91 10.63 -0.41 7.49
C ILE A 91 9.49 -1.39 7.84
N PHE A 92 9.67 -2.69 7.63
CA PHE A 92 8.62 -3.66 7.98
C PHE A 92 8.35 -3.71 9.48
N LYS A 93 9.37 -3.56 10.31
CA LYS A 93 9.20 -3.49 11.78
C LYS A 93 8.44 -2.25 12.24
N SER A 94 8.45 -1.15 11.50
CA SER A 94 7.63 0.02 11.84
C SER A 94 6.19 -0.11 11.35
N ILE A 95 5.94 -0.87 10.27
CA ILE A 95 4.61 -1.01 9.66
C ILE A 95 3.80 -2.13 10.33
N ILE A 96 4.36 -3.34 10.46
CA ILE A 96 3.62 -4.54 10.86
C ILE A 96 2.94 -4.41 12.23
N PRO A 97 3.59 -3.87 13.29
CA PRO A 97 2.93 -3.73 14.58
C PRO A 97 1.76 -2.74 14.55
N VAL A 98 1.91 -1.63 13.81
CA VAL A 98 0.87 -0.60 13.67
C VAL A 98 -0.32 -1.17 12.91
N GLU A 99 -0.05 -1.85 11.80
CA GLU A 99 -1.05 -2.56 11.00
C GLU A 99 -1.80 -3.62 11.81
N LYS A 100 -1.10 -4.45 12.60
CA LYS A 100 -1.72 -5.46 13.46
C LYS A 100 -2.56 -4.88 14.58
N SER A 101 -2.15 -3.74 15.12
CA SER A 101 -2.94 -3.03 16.14
C SER A 101 -4.21 -2.44 15.54
N ALA A 102 -4.12 -1.86 14.34
CA ALA A 102 -5.25 -1.25 13.65
C ALA A 102 -6.27 -2.30 13.17
N CYS A 103 -5.81 -3.41 12.56
CA CYS A 103 -6.68 -4.49 12.10
C CYS A 103 -6.11 -5.89 12.43
N PRO A 104 -6.51 -6.50 13.55
CA PRO A 104 -5.89 -7.73 14.05
C PRO A 104 -6.30 -9.01 13.28
N ARG A 105 -7.39 -9.01 12.51
CA ARG A 105 -7.95 -10.23 11.87
C ARG A 105 -7.63 -10.40 10.39
N GLN A 106 -6.90 -9.46 9.78
CA GLN A 106 -6.67 -9.45 8.34
C GLN A 106 -5.56 -10.38 7.87
N LYS A 107 -5.61 -10.74 6.58
CA LYS A 107 -4.52 -11.40 5.88
C LYS A 107 -3.55 -10.34 5.36
N THR A 108 -2.28 -10.45 5.76
CA THR A 108 -1.22 -9.52 5.34
C THR A 108 -0.39 -10.17 4.21
N PHE A 109 -0.20 -9.47 3.10
CA PHE A 109 0.65 -9.88 1.98
C PHE A 109 1.85 -8.95 1.86
N LEU A 110 3.05 -9.52 1.99
CA LEU A 110 4.32 -8.80 1.85
C LEU A 110 4.90 -9.06 0.46
N ARG A 111 5.37 -8.01 -0.20
CA ARG A 111 6.27 -8.19 -1.35
C ARG A 111 7.62 -8.72 -0.86
N GLY A 112 8.01 -9.90 -1.33
CA GLY A 112 9.35 -10.49 -1.12
C GLY A 112 10.43 -9.89 -2.01
#